data_AF-A0A9P6U429-F1
#
_entry.id   AF-A0A9P6U429-F1
#
_cell.length_a   1.000
_cell.length_b   1.000
_cell.length_c   1.000
_cell.angle_alpha   90.00
_cell.angle_beta   90.00
_cell.angle_gamma   90.00
#
_symmetry.space_group_name_H-M   'P 1'
#
loop_
_entity.id
_entity.type
_entity.pdbx_description
1 polymer ?
#
loop_
_entity_poly.entity_id
_entity_poly.type
_entity_poly.pdbx_seq_one_letter_code
_entity_poly.pdbx_strand_id
1 'polypeptide(L)'
;MTERDVLKTVRFWIKAFIPIPSLCPSVYHSPGASAGRSHVEVPWSNSFGKRCFLGDNRLYSSDPEAPSRIHALVEINDLDLPTPSIGLSDMRCFESAEIDPESGVVLRTATAPQDHSRFFNLRANQTTDPIAGVITDSASPNFVQLDLEAVASLPLLEDAPDVHITGTLQIDRDAGTFTYKGKIDRFPCYEAWVSFNDGTPINLFKLPPVELTVVKGADTRDVATTVKIVL
;
A
#
# COMPACT_ATOMS: atom_id res chain seq x y z
N MET A 1 -18.57 24.15 -19.38
CA MET A 1 -17.55 23.60 -18.47
C MET A 1 -16.33 24.47 -18.62
N THR A 2 -15.84 25.00 -17.51
CA THR A 2 -14.51 25.63 -17.50
C THR A 2 -13.45 24.54 -17.45
N GLU A 3 -12.21 24.85 -17.79
CA GLU A 3 -11.09 23.89 -17.77
C GLU A 3 -10.84 23.24 -16.39
N ARG A 4 -11.46 23.79 -15.32
CA ARG A 4 -11.42 23.27 -13.95
C ARG A 4 -12.40 22.12 -13.66
N ASP A 5 -13.39 21.89 -14.54
CA ASP A 5 -14.46 20.91 -14.31
C ASP A 5 -14.15 19.52 -14.91
N VAL A 6 -12.94 19.30 -15.43
CA VAL A 6 -12.55 18.04 -16.08
C VAL A 6 -11.45 17.35 -15.28
N LEU A 7 -11.62 16.06 -15.03
CA LEU A 7 -10.60 15.22 -14.42
C LEU A 7 -9.46 14.99 -15.41
N LYS A 8 -8.25 15.43 -15.06
CA LYS A 8 -7.04 15.26 -15.87
C LYS A 8 -6.07 14.26 -15.23
N THR A 9 -5.94 14.32 -13.91
CA THR A 9 -4.99 13.49 -13.17
C THR A 9 -5.63 12.84 -11.94
N VAL A 10 -5.22 11.59 -11.68
CA VAL A 10 -5.51 10.86 -10.43
C VAL A 10 -4.18 10.42 -9.86
N ARG A 11 -3.87 10.83 -8.63
CA ARG A 11 -2.74 10.29 -7.87
C ARG A 11 -3.28 9.39 -6.77
N PHE A 12 -2.91 8.12 -6.80
CA PHE A 12 -3.25 7.14 -5.78
C PHE A 12 -1.99 6.68 -5.06
N TRP A 13 -2.05 6.52 -3.75
CA TRP A 13 -1.00 5.84 -3.02
C TRP A 13 -1.56 5.00 -1.88
N ILE A 14 -0.90 3.87 -1.65
CA ILE A 14 -1.19 2.93 -0.57
C ILE A 14 0.12 2.57 0.14
N LYS A 15 0.04 2.46 1.46
CA LYS A 15 1.18 2.16 2.32
C LYS A 15 0.83 1.05 3.30
N ALA A 16 1.79 0.15 3.52
CA ALA A 16 1.80 -0.77 4.65
C ALA A 16 2.91 -0.35 5.63
N PHE A 17 2.60 -0.14 6.91
CA PHE A 17 3.59 0.38 7.88
C PHE A 17 3.39 -0.21 9.27
N ILE A 18 4.47 -0.34 10.04
CA ILE A 18 4.44 -0.75 11.45
C ILE A 18 4.29 0.52 12.29
N PRO A 19 3.15 0.70 12.99
CA PRO A 19 2.82 1.98 13.63
C PRO A 19 3.59 2.20 14.94
N ILE A 20 3.23 3.27 15.67
CA ILE A 20 3.54 3.39 17.10
C ILE A 20 2.68 2.42 17.97
N PRO A 21 3.09 2.10 19.22
CA PRO A 21 2.40 1.11 20.07
C PRO A 21 0.93 1.40 20.35
N SER A 22 0.50 2.68 20.33
CA SER A 22 -0.89 3.04 20.59
C SER A 22 -1.88 2.58 19.51
N LEU A 23 -1.41 2.16 18.33
CA LEU A 23 -2.25 1.60 17.26
C LEU A 23 -2.22 0.07 17.19
N CYS A 24 -1.26 -0.58 17.84
CA CYS A 24 -1.09 -2.03 17.75
C CYS A 24 -0.49 -2.61 19.03
N PRO A 25 -1.21 -3.47 19.76
CA PRO A 25 -0.70 -4.11 20.98
C PRO A 25 0.54 -5.00 20.76
N SER A 26 0.76 -5.48 19.54
CA SER A 26 1.94 -6.28 19.17
C SER A 26 3.14 -5.43 18.77
N VAL A 27 3.04 -4.11 18.88
CA VAL A 27 4.14 -3.17 18.69
C VAL A 27 4.52 -2.59 20.05
N TYR A 28 5.81 -2.60 20.35
CA TYR A 28 6.35 -2.20 21.65
C TYR A 28 7.21 -0.94 21.53
N HIS A 29 7.38 -0.23 22.64
CA HIS A 29 8.42 0.80 22.73
C HIS A 29 9.80 0.15 22.70
N SER A 30 10.70 0.66 21.88
CA SER A 30 12.07 0.15 21.79
C SER A 30 12.89 0.53 23.02
N PRO A 31 13.76 -0.36 23.51
CA PRO A 31 14.62 -0.09 24.65
C PRO A 31 15.90 0.66 24.25
N GLY A 32 16.66 1.09 25.27
CA GLY A 32 18.04 1.54 25.18
C GLY A 32 18.35 2.51 24.03
N ALA A 33 19.30 2.13 23.16
CA ALA A 33 19.80 2.96 22.06
C ALA A 33 18.73 3.34 21.02
N SER A 34 17.60 2.62 20.98
CA SER A 34 16.46 2.93 20.12
C SER A 34 15.27 3.53 20.88
N ALA A 35 15.46 4.02 22.12
CA ALA A 35 14.41 4.65 22.90
C ALA A 35 13.68 5.77 22.14
N GLY A 36 12.36 5.83 22.29
CA GLY A 36 11.49 6.75 21.54
C GLY A 36 11.02 6.23 20.17
N ARG A 37 11.49 5.05 19.76
CA ARG A 37 10.98 4.32 18.58
C ARG A 37 10.05 3.18 18.98
N SER A 38 9.45 2.57 17.98
CA SER A 38 8.67 1.34 18.09
C SER A 38 9.44 0.14 17.54
N HIS A 39 9.12 -1.06 17.99
CA HIS A 39 9.56 -2.31 17.37
C HIS A 39 8.48 -3.40 17.45
N VAL A 40 8.66 -4.44 16.64
CA VAL A 40 7.92 -5.70 16.70
C VAL A 40 8.85 -6.83 17.12
N GLU A 41 8.33 -7.79 17.90
CA GLU A 41 9.02 -9.03 18.24
C GLU A 41 8.59 -10.14 17.26
N VAL A 42 9.52 -10.85 16.63
CA VAL A 42 9.18 -11.95 15.72
C VAL A 42 8.75 -13.19 16.54
N PRO A 43 7.51 -13.68 16.39
CA PRO A 43 6.93 -14.67 17.31
C PRO A 43 7.51 -16.09 17.18
N TRP A 44 8.26 -16.40 16.12
CA TRP A 44 8.78 -17.75 15.83
C TRP A 44 10.31 -17.88 15.93
N SER A 45 11.02 -16.92 16.54
CA SER A 45 12.49 -16.95 16.63
C SER A 45 13.05 -17.82 17.77
N ASN A 46 12.25 -18.73 18.31
CA ASN A 46 12.41 -19.42 19.60
C ASN A 46 13.74 -20.16 19.76
N SER A 47 14.36 -20.59 18.65
CA SER A 47 15.60 -21.38 18.67
C SER A 47 16.89 -20.54 18.70
N PHE A 48 16.83 -19.23 18.41
CA PHE A 48 18.01 -18.36 18.30
C PHE A 48 17.91 -17.04 19.08
N GLY A 49 16.94 -16.94 20.00
CA GLY A 49 16.66 -15.73 20.78
C GLY A 49 15.60 -14.84 20.14
N LYS A 50 15.04 -13.92 20.92
CA LYS A 50 14.04 -12.95 20.43
C LYS A 50 14.66 -12.04 19.38
N ARG A 51 14.03 -11.96 18.20
CA ARG A 51 14.45 -11.03 17.14
C ARG A 51 13.48 -9.85 17.07
N CYS A 52 14.03 -8.64 17.08
CA CYS A 52 13.24 -7.42 17.13
C CYS A 52 13.53 -6.51 15.93
N PHE A 53 12.49 -5.91 15.36
CA PHE A 53 12.60 -5.03 14.20
C PHE A 53 11.94 -3.70 14.45
N LEU A 54 12.63 -2.61 14.12
CA LEU A 54 12.08 -1.26 14.29
C LEU A 54 10.87 -1.03 13.38
N GLY A 55 9.86 -0.37 13.94
CA GLY A 55 8.71 0.12 13.21
C GLY A 55 8.96 1.44 12.50
N ASP A 56 7.92 1.93 11.82
CA ASP A 56 7.90 3.21 11.12
C ASP A 56 7.64 4.40 12.06
N ASN A 57 7.32 4.13 13.33
CA ASN A 57 7.17 5.11 14.40
C ASN A 57 6.22 6.26 14.08
N ARG A 58 5.10 5.94 13.44
CA ARG A 58 4.10 6.94 13.04
C ARG A 58 2.66 6.50 13.21
N LEU A 59 1.76 7.47 13.08
CA LEU A 59 0.34 7.28 12.84
C LEU A 59 0.05 7.27 11.32
N TYR A 60 -1.23 7.12 10.96
CA TYR A 60 -1.70 7.30 9.59
C TYR A 60 -1.37 8.71 9.06
N SER A 61 -0.95 8.79 7.79
CA SER A 61 -0.55 10.04 7.14
C SER A 61 -0.90 10.04 5.65
N SER A 62 -1.49 11.15 5.20
CA SER A 62 -1.70 11.42 3.78
C SER A 62 -0.42 11.83 3.05
N ASP A 63 0.68 12.10 3.76
CA ASP A 63 1.96 12.40 3.12
C ASP A 63 2.45 11.19 2.29
N PRO A 64 2.64 11.31 0.97
CA PRO A 64 3.15 10.21 0.16
C PRO A 64 4.52 9.73 0.65
N GLU A 65 5.36 10.60 1.20
CA GLU A 65 6.71 10.27 1.66
C GLU A 65 6.77 9.64 3.06
N ALA A 66 5.63 9.42 3.71
CA ALA A 66 5.60 8.84 5.05
C ALA A 66 6.24 7.42 5.07
N PRO A 67 7.19 7.13 5.99
CA PRO A 67 7.90 5.85 6.04
C PRO A 67 6.99 4.62 6.06
N SER A 68 7.35 3.57 5.33
CA SER A 68 6.52 2.37 5.24
C SER A 68 7.29 1.12 4.82
N ARG A 69 6.79 -0.05 5.21
CA ARG A 69 7.29 -1.35 4.75
C ARG A 69 6.99 -1.59 3.28
N ILE A 70 5.83 -1.12 2.81
CA ILE A 70 5.46 -1.05 1.38
C ILE A 70 4.93 0.35 1.09
N HIS A 71 5.42 0.97 0.02
CA HIS A 71 4.89 2.18 -0.59
C HIS A 71 4.61 1.89 -2.06
N ALA A 72 3.37 2.13 -2.49
CA ALA A 72 2.96 2.05 -3.88
C ALA A 72 2.20 3.32 -4.25
N LEU A 73 2.73 4.09 -5.20
CA LEU A 73 2.16 5.34 -5.69
C LEU A 73 2.10 5.31 -7.22
N VAL A 74 0.97 5.75 -7.76
CA VAL A 74 0.78 5.95 -9.20
C VAL A 74 0.08 7.25 -9.48
N GLU A 75 0.48 7.88 -10.56
CA GLU A 75 -0.24 8.99 -11.18
C GLU A 75 -0.73 8.56 -12.56
N ILE A 76 -2.05 8.60 -12.74
CA ILE A 76 -2.72 8.36 -14.01
C ILE A 76 -3.07 9.72 -14.60
N ASN A 77 -2.57 9.98 -15.79
CA ASN A 77 -2.71 11.23 -16.52
C ASN A 77 -3.62 11.05 -17.74
N ASP A 78 -3.89 12.16 -18.41
CA ASP A 78 -4.68 12.21 -19.64
C ASP A 78 -6.09 11.63 -19.47
N LEU A 79 -6.68 11.81 -18.27
CA LEU A 79 -8.03 11.33 -17.95
C LEU A 79 -9.13 12.16 -18.62
N ASP A 80 -8.78 13.24 -19.31
CA ASP A 80 -9.64 13.99 -20.22
C ASP A 80 -9.54 13.50 -21.68
N LEU A 81 -8.62 12.57 -21.96
CA LEU A 81 -8.42 11.96 -23.27
C LEU A 81 -9.00 10.53 -23.33
N PRO A 82 -9.16 9.95 -24.54
CA PRO A 82 -9.59 8.56 -24.70
C PRO A 82 -8.56 7.53 -24.19
N THR A 83 -7.28 7.90 -24.18
CA THR A 83 -6.16 7.00 -23.87
C THR A 83 -5.41 7.52 -22.64
N PRO A 84 -5.76 7.07 -21.42
CA PRO A 84 -5.03 7.46 -20.21
C PRO A 84 -3.61 6.90 -20.24
N SER A 85 -2.71 7.55 -19.51
CA SER A 85 -1.30 7.13 -19.41
C SER A 85 -0.85 7.07 -17.94
N ILE A 86 0.18 6.27 -17.65
CA ILE A 86 0.88 6.35 -16.36
C ILE A 86 1.94 7.43 -16.47
N GLY A 87 1.79 8.51 -15.73
CA GLY A 87 2.78 9.60 -15.68
C GLY A 87 3.90 9.33 -14.67
N LEU A 88 3.54 8.76 -13.52
CA LEU A 88 4.46 8.41 -12.45
C LEU A 88 4.07 7.06 -11.86
N SER A 89 5.06 6.23 -11.57
CA SER A 89 4.92 5.03 -10.77
C SER A 89 6.11 4.96 -9.81
N ASP A 90 5.84 4.97 -8.52
CA ASP A 90 6.84 4.83 -7.46
C ASP A 90 6.47 3.62 -6.58
N MET A 91 7.32 2.62 -6.60
CA MET A 91 7.26 1.46 -5.73
C MET A 91 8.50 1.50 -4.85
N ARG A 92 8.34 1.42 -3.53
CA ARG A 92 9.50 1.32 -2.64
C ARG A 92 9.20 0.68 -1.29
N CYS A 93 10.25 0.16 -0.69
CA CYS A 93 10.27 -0.35 0.67
C CYS A 93 11.26 0.51 1.46
N PHE A 94 10.90 0.95 2.67
CA PHE A 94 11.86 1.62 3.54
C PHE A 94 12.76 0.59 4.23
N GLU A 95 13.92 1.06 4.70
CA GLU A 95 14.90 0.23 5.39
C GLU A 95 14.30 -0.48 6.61
N SER A 96 14.59 -1.77 6.73
CA SER A 96 14.31 -2.57 7.92
C SER A 96 15.54 -2.62 8.78
N ALA A 97 15.38 -2.42 10.09
CA ALA A 97 16.46 -2.43 11.06
C ALA A 97 16.19 -3.48 12.14
N GLU A 98 17.06 -4.47 12.24
CA GLU A 98 17.06 -5.41 13.36
C GLU A 98 17.76 -4.78 14.56
N ILE A 99 17.15 -4.90 15.74
CA ILE A 99 17.73 -4.42 16.99
C ILE A 99 17.96 -5.56 17.96
N ASP A 100 18.94 -5.36 18.83
CA ASP A 100 19.09 -6.14 20.05
C ASP A 100 17.91 -5.84 21.00
N PRO A 101 17.18 -6.86 21.47
CA PRO A 101 15.95 -6.68 22.24
C PRO A 101 16.18 -6.11 23.65
N GLU A 102 17.41 -6.11 24.16
CA GLU A 102 17.71 -5.61 25.52
C GLU A 102 18.29 -4.20 25.48
N SER A 103 19.29 -3.98 24.62
CA SER A 103 20.03 -2.73 24.49
C SER A 103 19.44 -1.79 23.45
N GLY A 104 18.59 -2.27 22.53
CA GLY A 104 18.03 -1.50 21.43
C GLY A 104 19.05 -1.06 20.37
N VAL A 105 20.28 -1.58 20.41
CA VAL A 105 21.31 -1.29 19.41
C VAL A 105 20.90 -1.91 18.07
N VAL A 106 20.99 -1.13 16.99
CA VAL A 106 20.79 -1.64 15.63
C VAL A 106 21.91 -2.62 15.30
N LEU A 107 21.55 -3.87 15.04
CA LEU A 107 22.48 -4.94 14.71
C LEU A 107 22.81 -4.94 13.22
N ARG A 108 21.80 -4.68 12.38
CA ARG A 108 21.93 -4.64 10.92
C ARG A 108 20.70 -4.00 10.30
N THR A 109 20.88 -3.54 9.06
CA THR A 109 19.80 -2.98 8.25
C THR A 109 19.80 -3.59 6.84
N ALA A 110 18.63 -3.65 6.22
CA ALA A 110 18.48 -3.98 4.81
C ALA A 110 17.14 -3.49 4.27
N THR A 111 17.06 -3.30 2.96
CA THR A 111 15.85 -2.91 2.24
C THR A 111 15.33 -4.09 1.43
N ALA A 112 14.03 -4.36 1.50
CA ALA A 112 13.41 -5.42 0.72
C ALA A 112 13.47 -5.10 -0.79
N PRO A 113 13.68 -6.10 -1.66
CA PRO A 113 13.57 -5.91 -3.09
C PRO A 113 12.12 -5.59 -3.50
N GLN A 114 11.94 -5.08 -4.72
CA GLN A 114 10.65 -4.59 -5.24
C GLN A 114 10.27 -5.28 -6.56
N ASP A 115 11.01 -6.30 -6.95
CA ASP A 115 10.88 -7.04 -8.21
C ASP A 115 9.50 -7.69 -8.42
N HIS A 116 8.75 -7.90 -7.34
CA HIS A 116 7.38 -8.42 -7.37
C HIS A 116 6.31 -7.33 -7.17
N SER A 117 6.68 -6.04 -7.16
CA SER A 117 5.75 -4.93 -6.98
C SER A 117 5.60 -4.11 -8.27
N ARG A 118 4.36 -3.88 -8.72
CA ARG A 118 4.06 -3.17 -9.96
C ARG A 118 2.62 -2.66 -10.02
N PHE A 119 2.46 -1.57 -10.76
CA PHE A 119 1.20 -1.21 -11.40
C PHE A 119 1.20 -1.77 -12.82
N PHE A 120 0.10 -2.38 -13.25
CA PHE A 120 0.03 -3.05 -14.56
C PHE A 120 -1.40 -3.05 -15.12
N ASN A 121 -1.53 -3.41 -16.40
CA ASN A 121 -2.82 -3.47 -17.11
C ASN A 121 -3.63 -2.17 -17.05
N LEU A 122 -2.98 -1.00 -17.23
CA LEU A 122 -3.73 0.24 -17.46
C LEU A 122 -4.57 0.08 -18.72
N ARG A 123 -5.88 0.23 -18.57
CA ARG A 123 -6.83 0.02 -19.66
C ARG A 123 -8.02 0.96 -19.54
N ALA A 124 -8.63 1.25 -20.69
CA ALA A 124 -9.93 1.89 -20.76
C ALA A 124 -11.04 0.88 -20.41
N ASN A 125 -12.26 1.08 -20.91
CA ASN A 125 -13.42 0.25 -20.57
C ASN A 125 -13.42 -1.18 -21.14
N GLN A 126 -12.26 -1.72 -21.55
CA GLN A 126 -12.17 -3.03 -22.19
C GLN A 126 -10.94 -3.82 -21.73
N THR A 127 -11.16 -5.11 -21.47
CA THR A 127 -10.12 -6.11 -21.19
C THR A 127 -10.10 -7.14 -22.32
N THR A 128 -8.92 -7.51 -22.79
CA THR A 128 -8.76 -8.63 -23.73
C THR A 128 -8.45 -9.90 -22.95
N ASP A 129 -9.42 -10.81 -22.88
CA ASP A 129 -9.25 -12.14 -22.30
C ASP A 129 -8.82 -13.15 -23.39
N PRO A 130 -7.82 -14.02 -23.13
CA PRO A 130 -7.32 -15.00 -24.10
C PRO A 130 -8.37 -16.01 -24.61
N ILE A 131 -9.44 -16.24 -23.83
CA ILE A 131 -10.49 -17.23 -24.11
C ILE A 131 -11.77 -16.53 -24.55
N ALA A 132 -12.19 -15.50 -23.81
CA ALA A 132 -13.45 -14.80 -24.01
C ALA A 132 -13.36 -13.62 -24.99
N GLY A 133 -12.16 -13.21 -25.42
CA GLY A 133 -11.97 -12.08 -26.32
C GLY A 133 -12.10 -10.73 -25.61
N VAL A 134 -12.62 -9.71 -26.31
CA VAL A 134 -12.77 -8.36 -25.73
C VAL A 134 -13.99 -8.32 -24.81
N ILE A 135 -13.74 -8.12 -23.52
CA ILE A 135 -14.74 -7.94 -22.45
C ILE A 135 -14.91 -6.44 -22.22
N THR A 136 -16.17 -6.00 -22.09
CA THR A 136 -16.48 -4.63 -21.63
C THR A 136 -16.58 -4.64 -20.10
N ASP A 137 -15.68 -3.93 -19.43
CA ASP A 137 -15.51 -4.02 -17.98
C ASP A 137 -16.57 -3.23 -17.19
N SER A 138 -17.16 -2.22 -17.82
CA SER A 138 -18.23 -1.39 -17.25
C SER A 138 -19.23 -0.95 -18.30
N ALA A 139 -20.48 -0.69 -17.90
CA ALA A 139 -21.45 -0.03 -18.77
C ALA A 139 -21.07 1.44 -19.07
N SER A 140 -20.16 2.03 -18.28
CA SER A 140 -19.65 3.39 -18.45
C SER A 140 -18.57 3.45 -19.53
N PRO A 141 -18.79 4.11 -20.68
CA PRO A 141 -17.78 4.20 -21.75
C PRO A 141 -16.51 4.93 -21.31
N ASN A 142 -16.61 5.83 -20.33
CA ASN A 142 -15.47 6.60 -19.84
C ASN A 142 -14.80 5.98 -18.60
N PHE A 143 -14.79 4.65 -18.52
CA PHE A 143 -14.17 3.88 -17.44
C PHE A 143 -12.69 3.60 -17.69
N VAL A 144 -11.89 3.64 -16.62
CA VAL A 144 -10.46 3.34 -16.63
C VAL A 144 -10.14 2.39 -15.48
N GLN A 145 -9.28 1.40 -15.71
CA GLN A 145 -8.80 0.47 -14.71
C GLN A 145 -7.28 0.36 -14.69
N LEU A 146 -6.73 0.12 -13.51
CA LEU A 146 -5.32 -0.18 -13.31
C LEU A 146 -5.17 -1.22 -12.20
N ASP A 147 -4.37 -2.26 -12.43
CA ASP A 147 -4.11 -3.29 -11.44
C ASP A 147 -2.84 -2.99 -10.64
N LEU A 148 -2.83 -3.43 -9.39
CA LEU A 148 -1.77 -3.26 -8.42
C LEU A 148 -1.41 -4.63 -7.83
N GLU A 149 -0.12 -4.90 -7.78
CA GLU A 149 0.51 -5.95 -7.00
C GLU A 149 1.68 -5.31 -6.23
N ALA A 150 1.72 -5.44 -4.92
CA ALA A 150 2.86 -5.00 -4.12
C ALA A 150 3.16 -6.02 -3.02
N VAL A 151 4.43 -6.41 -2.95
CA VAL A 151 4.93 -7.49 -2.11
C VAL A 151 6.22 -7.03 -1.45
N ALA A 152 6.36 -7.29 -0.15
CA ALA A 152 7.63 -7.08 0.55
C ALA A 152 7.86 -8.15 1.61
N SER A 153 9.05 -8.75 1.57
CA SER A 153 9.58 -9.63 2.60
C SER A 153 10.35 -8.84 3.66
N LEU A 154 10.63 -9.46 4.81
CA LEU A 154 11.56 -8.90 5.79
C LEU A 154 12.99 -9.35 5.46
N PRO A 155 13.85 -8.50 4.87
CA PRO A 155 15.09 -8.93 4.20
C PRO A 155 16.16 -9.50 5.13
N LEU A 156 16.04 -9.26 6.44
CA LEU A 156 16.99 -9.71 7.46
C LEU A 156 16.54 -11.01 8.13
N LEU A 157 15.35 -11.52 7.82
CA LEU A 157 14.79 -12.74 8.39
C LEU A 157 14.59 -13.75 7.26
N GLU A 158 15.44 -14.78 7.24
CA GLU A 158 15.27 -15.92 6.34
C GLU A 158 13.88 -16.55 6.55
N ASP A 159 13.23 -16.91 5.45
CA ASP A 159 11.86 -17.43 5.41
C ASP A 159 10.82 -16.54 6.10
N ALA A 160 11.07 -15.23 6.18
CA ALA A 160 10.03 -14.29 6.55
C ALA A 160 8.91 -14.36 5.51
N PRO A 161 7.65 -14.52 5.93
CA PRO A 161 6.56 -14.42 5.00
C PRO A 161 6.42 -12.99 4.48
N ASP A 162 5.95 -12.90 3.25
CA ASP A 162 5.74 -11.63 2.57
C ASP A 162 4.46 -10.94 3.05
N VAL A 163 4.51 -9.61 3.05
CA VAL A 163 3.33 -8.75 3.14
C VAL A 163 2.84 -8.46 1.73
N HIS A 164 1.56 -8.72 1.47
CA HIS A 164 0.93 -8.56 0.17
C HIS A 164 -0.14 -7.46 0.15
N ILE A 165 -0.19 -6.77 -0.98
CA ILE A 165 -1.26 -5.88 -1.41
C ILE A 165 -1.57 -6.25 -2.85
N THR A 166 -2.82 -6.60 -3.12
CA THR A 166 -3.33 -6.73 -4.50
C THR A 166 -4.57 -5.88 -4.64
N GLY A 167 -4.81 -5.33 -5.83
CA GLY A 167 -6.06 -4.62 -6.08
C GLY A 167 -6.19 -4.05 -7.47
N THR A 168 -7.33 -3.42 -7.70
CA THR A 168 -7.69 -2.73 -8.93
C THR A 168 -8.21 -1.34 -8.57
N LEU A 169 -7.63 -0.33 -9.22
CA LEU A 169 -8.14 1.04 -9.25
C LEU A 169 -9.17 1.12 -10.37
N GLN A 170 -10.29 1.77 -10.11
CA GLN A 170 -11.39 1.93 -11.06
C GLN A 170 -11.83 3.39 -11.06
N ILE A 171 -11.74 4.06 -12.21
CA ILE A 171 -12.15 5.46 -12.39
C ILE A 171 -13.33 5.45 -13.35
N ASP A 172 -14.51 5.84 -12.85
CA ASP A 172 -15.70 6.06 -13.66
C ASP A 172 -15.93 7.56 -13.80
N ARG A 173 -15.56 8.10 -14.98
CA ARG A 173 -15.66 9.54 -15.25
C ARG A 173 -17.11 9.99 -15.49
N ASP A 174 -17.99 9.09 -15.91
CA ASP A 174 -19.42 9.40 -16.11
C ASP A 174 -20.16 9.43 -14.77
N ALA A 175 -19.86 8.48 -13.87
CA ALA A 175 -20.42 8.45 -12.53
C ALA A 175 -19.72 9.41 -11.55
N GLY A 176 -18.56 9.96 -11.94
CA GLY A 176 -17.72 10.81 -11.10
C GLY A 176 -17.21 10.09 -9.86
N THR A 177 -16.75 8.84 -10.01
CA THR A 177 -16.29 8.01 -8.88
C THR A 177 -14.92 7.39 -9.10
N PHE A 178 -14.15 7.34 -8.03
CA PHE A 178 -12.94 6.52 -7.91
C PHE A 178 -13.22 5.36 -6.96
N THR A 179 -12.80 4.16 -7.32
CA THR A 179 -12.96 2.96 -6.50
C THR A 179 -11.64 2.20 -6.40
N TYR A 180 -11.27 1.79 -5.19
CA TYR A 180 -10.23 0.79 -4.95
C TYR A 180 -10.90 -0.50 -4.48
N LYS A 181 -10.54 -1.63 -5.08
CA LYS A 181 -10.92 -2.98 -4.62
C LYS A 181 -9.67 -3.83 -4.54
N GLY A 182 -9.47 -4.53 -3.44
CA GLY A 182 -8.25 -5.31 -3.27
C GLY A 182 -8.27 -6.24 -2.07
N LYS A 183 -7.14 -6.91 -1.89
CA LYS A 183 -6.82 -7.76 -0.76
C LYS A 183 -5.50 -7.29 -0.14
N ILE A 184 -5.48 -7.24 1.17
CA ILE A 184 -4.28 -6.93 1.97
C ILE A 184 -4.09 -8.00 3.03
N ASP A 185 -2.86 -8.25 3.45
CA ASP A 185 -2.64 -9.10 4.62
C ASP A 185 -3.16 -8.46 5.91
N ARG A 186 -3.26 -9.25 6.97
CA ARG A 186 -3.81 -8.82 8.27
C ARG A 186 -2.83 -8.03 9.13
N PHE A 187 -1.56 -7.97 8.74
CA PHE A 187 -0.51 -7.20 9.38
C PHE A 187 0.43 -6.66 8.30
N PRO A 188 0.87 -5.38 8.35
CA PRO A 188 0.83 -4.43 9.47
C PRO A 188 -0.38 -3.46 9.42
N CYS A 189 -0.20 -2.16 9.69
CA CYS A 189 -1.22 -1.13 9.37
C CYS A 189 -1.24 -0.88 7.87
N TYR A 190 -2.43 -0.56 7.33
CA TYR A 190 -2.58 -0.14 5.94
C TYR A 190 -3.34 1.18 5.84
N GLU A 191 -2.97 1.99 4.88
CA GLU A 191 -3.70 3.19 4.51
C GLU A 191 -3.62 3.45 3.01
N ALA A 192 -4.71 3.95 2.45
CA ALA A 192 -4.74 4.39 1.07
C ALA A 192 -5.41 5.75 0.94
N TRP A 193 -4.97 6.48 -0.06
CA TRP A 193 -5.37 7.85 -0.33
C TRP A 193 -5.43 8.07 -1.84
N VAL A 194 -6.24 9.05 -2.24
CA VAL A 194 -6.32 9.50 -3.63
C VAL A 194 -6.43 11.02 -3.67
N SER A 195 -5.82 11.66 -4.67
CA SER A 195 -6.09 13.05 -5.03
C SER A 195 -6.45 13.15 -6.52
N PHE A 196 -7.24 14.15 -6.84
CA PHE A 196 -7.71 14.45 -8.20
C PHE A 196 -7.19 15.82 -8.60
N ASN A 197 -6.61 15.95 -9.80
CA ASN A 197 -6.05 17.22 -10.29
C ASN A 197 -5.12 17.91 -9.27
N ASP A 198 -4.26 17.12 -8.60
CA ASP A 198 -3.37 17.58 -7.52
C ASP A 198 -4.08 18.25 -6.32
N GLY A 199 -5.37 18.00 -6.16
CA GLY A 199 -6.20 18.49 -5.06
C GLY A 199 -5.88 17.85 -3.71
N THR A 200 -6.70 18.18 -2.71
CA THR A 200 -6.52 17.67 -1.34
C THR A 200 -6.66 16.13 -1.30
N PRO A 201 -5.72 15.41 -0.67
CA PRO A 201 -5.85 13.96 -0.47
C PRO A 201 -7.14 13.55 0.24
N ILE A 202 -7.86 12.60 -0.34
CA ILE A 202 -9.04 11.96 0.22
C ILE A 202 -8.63 10.61 0.82
N ASN A 203 -9.04 10.35 2.05
CA ASN A 203 -8.80 9.04 2.66
C ASN A 203 -9.72 7.99 2.03
N LEU A 204 -9.13 6.89 1.55
CA LEU A 204 -9.86 5.74 1.05
C LEU A 204 -10.15 4.75 2.18
N PHE A 205 -9.13 4.45 2.99
CA PHE A 205 -9.24 3.68 4.23
C PHE A 205 -8.01 3.88 5.13
N LYS A 206 -8.19 3.50 6.41
CA LYS A 206 -7.13 3.32 7.41
C LYS A 206 -7.47 2.07 8.20
N LEU A 207 -6.62 1.06 8.13
CA LEU A 207 -6.87 -0.23 8.74
C LEU A 207 -5.75 -0.54 9.73
N PRO A 208 -6.08 -0.80 11.01
CA PRO A 208 -5.09 -1.25 11.98
C PRO A 208 -4.71 -2.70 11.68
N PRO A 209 -3.54 -3.16 12.18
CA PRO A 209 -3.18 -4.56 12.16
C PRO A 209 -4.20 -5.36 12.98
N VAL A 210 -4.43 -6.60 12.58
CA VAL A 210 -5.25 -7.53 13.35
C VAL A 210 -4.35 -8.30 14.32
N GLU A 211 -3.39 -9.09 13.81
CA GLU A 211 -2.45 -9.85 14.63
C GLU A 211 -1.14 -10.12 13.87
N LEU A 212 0.01 -10.08 14.57
CA LEU A 212 1.34 -10.33 13.99
C LEU A 212 1.58 -11.80 13.62
N THR A 213 0.91 -12.74 14.29
CA THR A 213 1.04 -14.19 14.08
C THR A 213 0.49 -14.68 12.74
N VAL A 214 -0.24 -13.82 12.02
CA VAL A 214 -1.02 -14.18 10.82
C VAL A 214 -0.28 -13.89 9.51
N VAL A 215 0.97 -13.40 9.55
CA VAL A 215 1.74 -13.24 8.29
C VAL A 215 2.09 -14.61 7.67
N LYS A 216 1.92 -15.74 8.39
CA LYS A 216 2.03 -17.10 7.83
C LYS A 216 0.77 -17.52 7.05
N GLY A 217 0.60 -16.98 5.84
CA GLY A 217 -0.20 -17.57 4.76
C GLY A 217 -1.69 -17.22 4.69
N ALA A 218 -2.15 -16.98 3.45
CA ALA A 218 -3.52 -16.93 2.89
C ALA A 218 -4.59 -16.01 3.53
N ASP A 219 -4.38 -15.55 4.76
CA ASP A 219 -5.36 -14.75 5.50
C ASP A 219 -5.31 -13.29 5.08
N THR A 220 -6.07 -12.99 4.02
CA THR A 220 -6.23 -11.64 3.47
C THR A 220 -7.53 -11.00 3.92
N ARG A 221 -7.56 -9.67 3.95
CA ARG A 221 -8.76 -8.85 4.16
C ARG A 221 -9.17 -8.26 2.83
N ASP A 222 -10.43 -8.46 2.46
CA ASP A 222 -11.01 -7.72 1.35
C ASP A 222 -11.19 -6.25 1.74
N VAL A 223 -10.81 -5.35 0.84
CA VAL A 223 -10.99 -3.91 0.99
C VAL A 223 -11.64 -3.39 -0.28
N ALA A 224 -12.78 -2.73 -0.12
CA ALA A 224 -13.47 -2.05 -1.20
C ALA A 224 -13.93 -0.68 -0.71
N THR A 225 -13.57 0.37 -1.43
CA THR A 225 -13.95 1.74 -1.09
C THR A 225 -14.16 2.54 -2.34
N THR A 226 -15.19 3.39 -2.31
CA THR A 226 -15.59 4.24 -3.42
C THR A 226 -15.76 5.66 -2.91
N VAL A 227 -15.14 6.61 -3.58
CA VAL A 227 -15.25 8.04 -3.29
C VAL A 227 -15.73 8.80 -4.51
N LYS A 228 -16.35 9.97 -4.27
CA LYS A 228 -16.67 10.90 -5.34
C LYS A 228 -15.41 11.63 -5.78
N ILE A 229 -15.31 11.86 -7.09
CA ILE A 229 -14.28 12.69 -7.69
C ILE A 229 -14.65 14.14 -7.37
N VAL A 230 -13.69 14.87 -6.79
CA VAL A 230 -13.82 16.28 -6.41
C VAL A 230 -12.77 17.06 -7.18
N LEU A 231 -13.20 17.97 -8.03
CA LEU A 231 -12.37 18.78 -8.93
C LEU A 231 -12.22 20.22 -8.43
#